data_AF-A0A1Y5K7V7-F1
#
_entry.id   AF-A0A1Y5K7V7-F1
#
_cell.length_a   1.000
_cell.length_b   1.000
_cell.length_c   1.000
_cell.angle_alpha   90.00
_cell.angle_beta   90.00
_cell.angle_gamma   90.00
#
_symmetry.space_group_name_H-M   'P 1'
#
loop_
_entity.id
_entity.type
_entity.pdbx_description
1 polymer ?
#
loop_
_entity_poly.entity_id
_entity_poly.type
_entity_poly.pdbx_seq_one_letter_code
_entity_poly.pdbx_strand_id
1 'polypeptide(L)'
;MKHRLLTVATVVLVVLQTACTTISVNESHFLNPDQKIQVKELNKIEPTATTENITINGFDDVTLSGTLIKVDNAQATVIYFGGNQFRVSVAGGEPAQQILPMNVNILMVDHRGYGNSEGTPTVENLKRDALSVYDYAANLVDLENAPIILHGHSLGSVIAGYVASERPVGALVLEGSITNVQQMTSQRIPWFVKPFVELNFSDELARVDNLKVVESFTAPLLIITGEDDTQTPPVLAETLYHHALSKQKQLYIVKGKHHGNALTGDKLQLHYQRLVKQLNEKKS
;
A
#
# COMPACT_ATOMS: atom_id res chain seq x y z
N MET A 1 9.86 56.67 -21.73
CA MET A 1 10.41 55.52 -20.98
C MET A 1 9.69 55.25 -19.65
N LYS A 2 9.38 56.25 -18.81
CA LYS A 2 8.74 56.04 -17.50
C LYS A 2 7.34 55.38 -17.55
N HIS A 3 6.52 55.67 -18.57
CA HIS A 3 5.19 55.05 -18.70
C HIS A 3 5.22 53.55 -19.07
N ARG A 4 6.20 53.07 -19.84
CA ARG A 4 6.31 51.64 -20.20
C ARG A 4 6.79 50.77 -19.04
N LEU A 5 7.64 51.30 -18.15
CA LEU A 5 8.04 50.61 -16.92
C LEU A 5 6.87 50.46 -15.95
N LEU A 6 6.00 51.47 -15.86
CA LEU A 6 4.84 51.43 -14.97
C LEU A 6 3.84 50.36 -15.44
N THR A 7 3.56 50.25 -16.74
CA THR A 7 2.64 49.25 -17.30
C THR A 7 3.15 47.82 -17.14
N VAL A 8 4.46 47.58 -17.29
CA VAL A 8 5.06 46.24 -17.05
C VAL A 8 5.04 45.90 -15.56
N ALA A 9 5.30 46.86 -14.67
CA ALA A 9 5.19 46.66 -13.23
C ALA A 9 3.75 46.36 -12.79
N THR A 10 2.75 47.02 -13.38
CA THR A 10 1.33 46.75 -13.08
C THR A 10 0.86 45.41 -13.62
N VAL A 11 1.31 44.97 -14.81
CA VAL A 11 0.99 43.63 -15.33
C VAL A 11 1.65 42.53 -14.50
N VAL A 12 2.89 42.72 -14.05
CA VAL A 12 3.57 41.79 -13.12
C VAL A 12 2.88 41.76 -11.76
N LEU A 13 2.42 42.91 -11.24
CA LEU A 13 1.69 42.97 -9.96
C LEU A 13 0.30 42.32 -10.06
N VAL A 14 -0.42 42.48 -11.18
CA VAL A 14 -1.73 41.84 -11.40
C VAL A 14 -1.59 40.33 -11.59
N VAL A 15 -0.51 39.83 -12.20
CA VAL A 15 -0.19 38.40 -12.25
C VAL A 15 0.23 37.86 -10.87
N LEU A 16 0.88 38.67 -10.04
CA LEU A 16 1.25 38.33 -8.66
C LEU A 16 0.09 38.39 -7.67
N GLN A 17 -1.01 39.09 -7.97
CA GLN A 17 -2.16 39.21 -7.06
C GLN A 17 -3.28 38.19 -7.30
N THR A 18 -3.19 37.32 -8.31
CA THR A 18 -4.28 36.37 -8.65
C THR A 18 -3.87 34.90 -8.76
N ALA A 19 -2.73 34.49 -8.23
CA ALA A 19 -2.33 33.08 -8.30
C ALA A 19 -1.95 32.49 -6.93
N CYS A 20 -2.81 32.68 -5.92
CA CYS A 20 -2.97 31.64 -4.90
C CYS A 20 -4.08 30.74 -5.42
N THR A 21 -3.70 29.74 -6.22
CA THR A 21 -4.68 28.78 -6.75
C THR A 21 -4.86 27.71 -5.69
N THR A 22 -6.03 27.69 -5.05
CA THR A 22 -6.41 26.61 -4.14
C THR A 22 -6.99 25.46 -4.96
N ILE A 23 -6.34 24.29 -4.91
CA ILE A 23 -6.81 23.08 -5.57
C ILE A 23 -7.34 22.13 -4.50
N SER A 24 -8.64 21.81 -4.59
CA SER A 24 -9.27 20.82 -3.73
C SER A 24 -9.01 19.41 -4.25
N VAL A 25 -8.44 18.55 -3.41
CA VAL A 25 -8.07 17.18 -3.75
C VAL A 25 -8.91 16.21 -2.93
N ASN A 26 -9.76 15.43 -3.62
CA ASN A 26 -10.63 14.41 -3.02
C ASN A 26 -10.13 13.00 -3.32
N GLU A 27 -10.61 12.01 -2.56
CA GLU A 27 -10.26 10.60 -2.73
C GLU A 27 -10.63 10.03 -4.11
N SER A 28 -11.66 10.56 -4.77
CA SER A 28 -12.06 10.17 -6.13
C SER A 28 -10.99 10.46 -7.18
N HIS A 29 -10.03 11.35 -6.90
CA HIS A 29 -8.88 11.57 -7.78
C HIS A 29 -7.82 10.45 -7.66
N PHE A 30 -7.88 9.66 -6.59
CA PHE A 30 -6.92 8.59 -6.30
C PHE A 30 -7.53 7.19 -6.45
N LEU A 31 -8.81 7.02 -6.15
CA LEU A 31 -9.53 5.75 -6.24
C LEU A 31 -10.14 5.59 -7.63
N ASN A 32 -9.56 4.69 -8.43
CA ASN A 32 -10.05 4.37 -9.77
C ASN A 32 -10.50 2.90 -9.81
N PRO A 33 -11.72 2.60 -9.31
CA PRO A 33 -12.33 1.30 -9.53
C PRO A 33 -12.64 1.12 -11.01
N ASP A 34 -12.22 -0.01 -11.59
CA ASP A 34 -12.55 -0.37 -12.97
C ASP A 34 -13.50 -1.58 -12.99
N GLN A 35 -14.37 -1.64 -14.00
CA GLN A 35 -15.28 -2.78 -14.20
C GLN A 35 -14.60 -4.01 -14.83
N LYS A 36 -15.00 -5.18 -14.29
CA LYS A 36 -14.77 -6.59 -14.67
C LYS A 36 -13.91 -6.84 -15.93
N ILE A 37 -12.72 -7.41 -15.73
CA ILE A 37 -11.90 -8.04 -16.77
C ILE A 37 -11.71 -9.53 -16.39
N GLN A 38 -11.75 -10.42 -17.38
CA GLN A 38 -11.57 -11.87 -17.21
C GLN A 38 -10.10 -12.26 -16.97
N VAL A 39 -9.95 -13.30 -16.15
CA VAL A 39 -8.76 -13.82 -15.44
C VAL A 39 -7.61 -14.21 -16.36
N LYS A 40 -6.36 -13.97 -15.92
CA LYS A 40 -5.15 -14.69 -16.40
C LYS A 40 -4.65 -15.61 -15.29
N GLU A 41 -4.33 -16.84 -15.66
CA GLU A 41 -4.18 -17.98 -14.76
C GLU A 41 -3.08 -17.82 -13.69
N LEU A 42 -3.48 -17.94 -12.41
CA LEU A 42 -2.61 -18.18 -11.25
C LEU A 42 -2.09 -19.63 -11.20
N ASN A 43 -2.28 -20.43 -12.24
CA ASN A 43 -2.20 -21.91 -12.20
C ASN A 43 -0.77 -22.49 -12.26
N LYS A 44 0.29 -21.69 -12.11
CA LYS A 44 1.68 -22.14 -12.33
C LYS A 44 2.66 -21.79 -11.21
N ILE A 45 2.17 -21.40 -10.03
CA ILE A 45 3.00 -20.62 -9.10
C ILE A 45 3.89 -21.50 -8.23
N GLU A 46 3.42 -22.65 -7.72
CA GLU A 46 4.26 -23.62 -7.00
C GLU A 46 3.62 -25.03 -7.02
N PRO A 47 4.38 -26.14 -7.09
CA PRO A 47 3.83 -27.50 -7.15
C PRO A 47 3.08 -27.96 -5.89
N THR A 48 3.36 -27.33 -4.74
CA THR A 48 2.75 -27.65 -3.43
C THR A 48 1.67 -26.65 -3.01
N ALA A 49 1.39 -25.64 -3.83
CA ALA A 49 0.41 -24.62 -3.50
C ALA A 49 -1.01 -25.05 -3.88
N THR A 50 -1.95 -24.93 -2.95
CA THR A 50 -3.40 -25.09 -3.22
C THR A 50 -4.05 -23.72 -3.30
N THR A 51 -4.88 -23.50 -4.33
CA THR A 51 -5.54 -22.20 -4.56
C THR A 51 -7.04 -22.34 -4.34
N GLU A 52 -7.60 -21.45 -3.54
CA GLU A 52 -9.01 -21.41 -3.18
C GLU A 52 -9.56 -20.00 -3.43
N ASN A 53 -10.66 -19.90 -4.18
CA ASN A 53 -11.43 -18.67 -4.25
C ASN A 53 -12.25 -18.54 -2.97
N ILE A 54 -12.19 -17.38 -2.34
CA ILE A 54 -12.91 -17.11 -1.11
C ILE A 54 -13.83 -15.91 -1.26
N THR A 55 -14.81 -15.83 -0.38
CA THR A 55 -15.73 -14.71 -0.26
C THR A 55 -15.75 -14.27 1.19
N ILE A 56 -15.58 -12.97 1.40
CA ILE A 56 -15.53 -12.36 2.74
C ILE A 56 -16.63 -11.31 2.82
N ASN A 57 -17.40 -11.33 3.90
CA ASN A 57 -18.35 -10.26 4.21
C ASN A 57 -17.57 -9.06 4.76
N GLY A 58 -17.67 -7.91 4.09
CA GLY A 58 -17.15 -6.65 4.58
C GLY A 58 -17.98 -6.10 5.75
N PHE A 59 -17.65 -4.89 6.21
CA PHE A 59 -18.20 -4.35 7.47
C PHE A 59 -19.71 -4.00 7.42
N ASP A 60 -20.28 -3.86 6.22
CA ASP A 60 -21.67 -3.52 5.93
C ASP A 60 -22.34 -4.60 5.06
N ASP A 61 -21.90 -5.85 5.22
CA ASP A 61 -22.35 -7.01 4.46
C ASP A 61 -22.05 -6.95 2.94
N VAL A 62 -21.18 -6.04 2.50
CA VAL A 62 -20.67 -6.10 1.11
C VAL A 62 -19.93 -7.41 0.87
N THR A 63 -20.07 -7.94 -0.34
CA THR A 63 -19.33 -9.14 -0.73
C THR A 63 -17.94 -8.75 -1.28
N LEU A 64 -16.88 -9.21 -0.62
CA LEU A 64 -15.50 -9.09 -1.10
C LEU A 64 -15.03 -10.43 -1.70
N SER A 65 -14.45 -10.38 -2.90
CA SER A 65 -13.88 -11.53 -3.58
C SER A 65 -12.37 -11.61 -3.33
N GLY A 66 -11.86 -12.80 -3.05
CA GLY A 66 -10.43 -13.00 -2.84
C GLY A 66 -9.95 -14.39 -3.25
N THR A 67 -8.64 -14.57 -3.16
CA THR A 67 -7.97 -15.85 -3.39
C THR A 67 -7.03 -16.12 -2.24
N LEU A 68 -7.17 -17.30 -1.64
CA LEU A 68 -6.25 -17.86 -0.66
C LEU A 68 -5.37 -18.89 -1.37
N ILE A 69 -4.06 -18.73 -1.27
CA ILE A 69 -3.07 -19.69 -1.74
C ILE A 69 -2.36 -20.27 -0.52
N LYS A 70 -2.54 -21.57 -0.28
CA LYS A 70 -1.96 -22.28 0.86
C LYS A 70 -0.72 -23.05 0.43
N VAL A 71 0.32 -23.00 1.25
CA VAL A 71 1.56 -23.78 1.10
C VAL A 71 1.67 -24.74 2.28
N ASP A 72 2.03 -25.99 2.01
CA ASP A 72 2.23 -27.00 3.05
C ASP A 72 3.29 -26.53 4.07
N ASN A 73 2.95 -26.61 5.36
CA ASN A 73 3.81 -26.18 6.47
C ASN A 73 4.24 -24.70 6.38
N ALA A 74 3.37 -23.83 5.87
CA ALA A 74 3.59 -22.39 5.86
C ALA A 74 3.91 -21.84 7.26
N GLN A 75 4.92 -20.98 7.33
CA GLN A 75 5.38 -20.36 8.59
C GLN A 75 4.55 -19.13 8.99
N ALA A 76 3.82 -18.55 8.05
CA ALA A 76 3.02 -17.35 8.23
C ALA A 76 1.96 -17.26 7.14
N THR A 77 0.98 -16.38 7.34
CA THR A 77 0.01 -15.98 6.31
C THR A 77 0.22 -14.52 5.96
N VAL A 78 0.46 -14.24 4.68
CA VAL A 78 0.54 -12.88 4.15
C VAL A 78 -0.85 -12.45 3.69
N ILE A 79 -1.40 -11.40 4.29
CA ILE A 79 -2.55 -10.70 3.72
C ILE A 79 -2.02 -9.60 2.83
N TYR A 80 -2.17 -9.78 1.52
CA TYR A 80 -1.67 -8.87 0.51
C TYR A 80 -2.76 -7.92 0.02
N PHE A 81 -2.61 -6.64 0.35
CA PHE A 81 -3.43 -5.56 -0.17
C PHE A 81 -2.70 -4.89 -1.33
N GLY A 82 -3.21 -5.06 -2.54
CA GLY A 82 -2.61 -4.47 -3.74
C GLY A 82 -2.84 -2.96 -3.86
N GLY A 83 -2.13 -2.35 -4.81
CA GLY A 83 -2.26 -0.93 -5.13
C GLY A 83 -3.58 -0.56 -5.80
N ASN A 84 -3.65 0.70 -6.26
CA ASN A 84 -4.79 1.14 -7.06
C ASN A 84 -4.92 0.28 -8.33
N GLN A 85 -6.15 0.00 -8.75
CA GLN A 85 -6.49 -0.87 -9.89
C GLN A 85 -6.01 -2.33 -9.76
N PHE A 86 -5.46 -2.73 -8.61
CA PHE A 86 -5.11 -4.12 -8.37
C PHE A 86 -6.35 -5.00 -8.46
N ARG A 87 -6.22 -6.11 -9.19
CA ARG A 87 -7.20 -7.18 -9.28
C ARG A 87 -6.47 -8.49 -9.10
N VAL A 88 -6.95 -9.35 -8.20
CA VAL A 88 -6.30 -10.63 -7.89
C VAL A 88 -6.14 -11.48 -9.15
N SER A 89 -7.16 -11.51 -9.99
CA SER A 89 -7.21 -12.28 -11.24
C SER A 89 -6.27 -11.82 -12.36
N VAL A 90 -5.73 -10.60 -12.27
CA VAL A 90 -4.88 -10.00 -13.30
C VAL A 90 -3.46 -9.82 -12.81
N ALA A 91 -3.31 -9.34 -11.58
CA ALA A 91 -2.04 -8.91 -11.01
C ALA A 91 -1.60 -9.75 -9.79
N GLY A 92 -2.41 -10.69 -9.31
CA GLY A 92 -2.06 -11.53 -8.15
C GLY A 92 -0.93 -12.55 -8.43
N GLY A 93 -0.63 -12.82 -9.70
CA GLY A 93 0.40 -13.79 -10.08
C GLY A 93 1.82 -13.36 -9.71
N GLU A 94 2.14 -12.06 -9.84
CA GLU A 94 3.46 -11.54 -9.47
C GLU A 94 3.73 -11.65 -7.95
N PRO A 95 2.91 -11.09 -7.04
CA PRO A 95 3.17 -11.21 -5.62
C PRO A 95 3.17 -12.68 -5.18
N ALA A 96 2.29 -13.52 -5.73
CA ALA A 96 2.31 -14.94 -5.42
C ALA A 96 3.61 -15.64 -5.87
N GLN A 97 4.10 -15.38 -7.09
CA GLN A 97 5.37 -15.93 -7.57
C GLN A 97 6.57 -15.49 -6.73
N GLN A 98 6.56 -14.25 -6.23
CA GLN A 98 7.68 -13.68 -5.50
C GLN A 98 7.66 -14.03 -4.00
N ILE A 99 6.47 -14.23 -3.41
CA ILE A 99 6.30 -14.35 -1.95
C ILE A 99 6.07 -15.81 -1.49
N LEU A 100 5.38 -16.66 -2.26
CA LEU A 100 5.17 -18.08 -1.87
C LEU A 100 6.47 -18.86 -1.63
N PRO A 101 7.58 -18.62 -2.36
CA PRO A 101 8.86 -19.27 -2.09
C PRO A 101 9.46 -18.97 -0.70
N MET A 102 8.84 -18.07 0.08
CA MET A 102 9.20 -17.78 1.47
C MET A 102 8.55 -18.76 2.48
N ASN A 103 7.87 -19.79 1.99
CA ASN A 103 7.12 -20.76 2.77
C ASN A 103 6.02 -20.10 3.62
N VAL A 104 5.14 -19.34 2.96
CA VAL A 104 4.02 -18.61 3.56
C VAL A 104 2.75 -18.84 2.74
N ASN A 105 1.59 -18.77 3.40
CA ASN A 105 0.31 -18.64 2.70
C ASN A 105 0.16 -17.20 2.20
N ILE A 106 -0.67 -17.00 1.17
CA ILE A 106 -1.04 -15.66 0.70
C ILE A 106 -2.56 -15.57 0.57
N LEU A 107 -3.15 -14.59 1.24
CA LEU A 107 -4.51 -14.13 1.03
C LEU A 107 -4.48 -12.80 0.27
N MET A 108 -5.08 -12.77 -0.90
CA MET A 108 -5.30 -11.55 -1.69
C MET A 108 -6.80 -11.29 -1.83
N VAL A 109 -7.19 -10.02 -1.80
CA VAL A 109 -8.58 -9.60 -2.01
C VAL A 109 -8.66 -8.52 -3.10
N ASP A 110 -9.72 -8.59 -3.90
CA ASP A 110 -10.16 -7.44 -4.67
C ASP A 110 -10.75 -6.42 -3.68
N HIS A 111 -10.22 -5.20 -3.66
CA HIS A 111 -10.77 -4.11 -2.85
C HIS A 111 -12.25 -3.85 -3.21
N ARG A 112 -13.05 -3.30 -2.28
CA ARG A 112 -14.44 -2.90 -2.56
C ARG A 112 -14.54 -2.08 -3.84
N GLY A 113 -15.43 -2.48 -4.75
CA GLY A 113 -15.62 -1.84 -6.05
C GLY A 113 -14.54 -2.11 -7.10
N TYR A 114 -13.54 -2.93 -6.78
CA TYR A 114 -12.54 -3.43 -7.71
C TYR A 114 -12.83 -4.89 -8.08
N GLY A 115 -12.44 -5.30 -9.29
CA GLY A 115 -12.50 -6.69 -9.73
C GLY A 115 -13.88 -7.31 -9.57
N ASN A 116 -13.97 -8.36 -8.75
CA ASN A 116 -15.22 -9.07 -8.45
C ASN A 116 -15.86 -8.66 -7.12
N SER A 117 -15.28 -7.72 -6.37
CA SER A 117 -15.87 -7.21 -5.13
C SER A 117 -16.94 -6.16 -5.39
N GLU A 118 -17.99 -6.17 -4.58
CA GLU A 118 -19.13 -5.26 -4.68
C GLU A 118 -18.82 -3.88 -4.10
N GLY A 119 -19.80 -2.96 -4.16
CA GLY A 119 -19.78 -1.66 -3.46
C GLY A 119 -19.00 -0.53 -4.14
N THR A 120 -18.84 0.58 -3.41
CA THR A 120 -18.14 1.79 -3.88
C THR A 120 -16.93 2.07 -2.99
N PRO A 121 -15.73 2.27 -3.57
CA PRO A 121 -14.53 2.51 -2.78
C PRO A 121 -14.51 3.93 -2.23
N THR A 122 -14.33 4.03 -0.93
CA THR A 122 -13.81 5.22 -0.23
C THR A 122 -12.65 4.75 0.63
N VAL A 123 -11.68 5.62 0.95
CA VAL A 123 -10.54 5.26 1.79
C VAL A 123 -11.01 4.64 3.10
N GLU A 124 -12.09 5.17 3.67
CA GLU A 124 -12.65 4.64 4.92
C GLU A 124 -13.31 3.28 4.75
N ASN A 125 -14.08 3.06 3.68
CA ASN A 125 -14.67 1.76 3.43
C ASN A 125 -13.59 0.69 3.21
N LEU A 126 -12.55 1.02 2.42
CA LEU A 126 -11.42 0.11 2.18
C LEU A 126 -10.70 -0.27 3.48
N LYS A 127 -10.49 0.70 4.38
CA LYS A 127 -9.91 0.47 5.70
C LYS A 127 -10.77 -0.46 6.57
N ARG A 128 -12.09 -0.23 6.62
CA ARG A 128 -13.03 -1.04 7.40
C ARG A 128 -13.17 -2.45 6.85
N ASP A 129 -13.24 -2.59 5.53
CA ASP A 129 -13.25 -3.89 4.84
C ASP A 129 -11.98 -4.68 5.12
N ALA A 130 -10.81 -4.03 5.14
CA ALA A 130 -9.55 -4.69 5.43
C ALA A 130 -9.47 -5.25 6.86
N LEU A 131 -10.19 -4.65 7.83
CA LEU A 131 -10.36 -5.25 9.15
C LEU A 131 -11.15 -6.56 9.06
N SER A 132 -12.24 -6.60 8.29
CA SER A 132 -12.99 -7.84 8.03
C SER A 132 -12.13 -8.91 7.35
N VAL A 133 -11.25 -8.52 6.43
CA VAL A 133 -10.32 -9.44 5.76
C VAL A 133 -9.29 -10.02 6.74
N TYR A 134 -8.74 -9.18 7.61
CA TYR A 134 -7.85 -9.63 8.69
C TYR A 134 -8.59 -10.58 9.64
N ASP A 135 -9.77 -10.19 10.11
CA ASP A 135 -10.55 -10.97 11.07
C ASP A 135 -10.98 -12.31 10.46
N TYR A 136 -11.30 -12.35 9.16
CA TYR A 136 -11.53 -13.60 8.43
C TYR A 136 -10.31 -14.52 8.46
N ALA A 137 -9.12 -14.00 8.09
CA ALA A 137 -7.90 -14.79 8.04
C ALA A 137 -7.46 -15.29 9.42
N ALA A 138 -7.62 -14.45 10.45
CA ALA A 138 -7.26 -14.77 11.83
C ALA A 138 -8.15 -15.87 12.44
N ASN A 139 -9.40 -15.99 11.98
CA ASN A 139 -10.37 -16.98 12.47
C ASN A 139 -10.47 -18.22 11.57
N LEU A 140 -9.72 -18.29 10.46
CA LEU A 140 -9.75 -19.45 9.59
C LEU A 140 -8.96 -20.59 10.25
N VAL A 141 -9.63 -21.70 10.56
CA VAL A 141 -9.05 -22.86 11.30
C VAL A 141 -7.76 -23.37 10.65
N ASP A 142 -7.72 -23.42 9.31
CA ASP A 142 -6.54 -23.83 8.55
C ASP A 142 -5.31 -22.91 8.74
N LEU A 143 -5.51 -21.70 9.26
CA LEU A 143 -4.50 -20.65 9.43
C LEU A 143 -4.29 -20.24 10.90
N GLU A 144 -5.07 -20.77 11.85
CA GLU A 144 -5.22 -20.27 13.22
C GLU A 144 -3.89 -20.10 14.00
N ASN A 145 -2.88 -20.91 13.68
CA ASN A 145 -1.58 -20.88 14.36
C ASN A 145 -0.48 -20.10 13.62
N ALA A 146 -0.76 -19.63 12.40
CA ALA A 146 0.19 -18.94 11.55
C ALA A 146 0.17 -17.43 11.85
N PRO A 147 1.30 -16.79 12.21
CA PRO A 147 1.35 -15.35 12.37
C PRO A 147 0.98 -14.63 11.07
N ILE A 148 0.22 -13.54 11.18
CA ILE A 148 -0.20 -12.73 10.04
C ILE A 148 0.86 -11.67 9.72
N ILE A 149 1.27 -11.62 8.45
CA ILE A 149 2.05 -10.55 7.86
C ILE A 149 1.09 -9.71 7.02
N LEU A 150 1.01 -8.41 7.28
CA LEU A 150 0.31 -7.50 6.38
C LEU A 150 1.28 -7.00 5.32
N HIS A 151 0.95 -7.15 4.04
CA HIS A 151 1.73 -6.61 2.94
C HIS A 151 0.87 -5.68 2.12
N GLY A 152 1.20 -4.39 2.10
CA GLY A 152 0.48 -3.39 1.34
C GLY A 152 1.34 -2.76 0.25
N HIS A 153 0.89 -2.83 -1.00
CA HIS A 153 1.50 -2.13 -2.13
C HIS A 153 0.77 -0.82 -2.44
N SER A 154 1.46 0.31 -2.52
CA SER A 154 0.89 1.60 -2.92
C SER A 154 -0.34 1.99 -2.08
N LEU A 155 -1.54 2.10 -2.66
CA LEU A 155 -2.80 2.27 -1.91
C LEU A 155 -2.97 1.21 -0.80
N GLY A 156 -2.64 -0.04 -1.10
CA GLY A 156 -2.67 -1.14 -0.15
C GLY A 156 -1.76 -0.93 1.06
N SER A 157 -0.71 -0.11 0.96
CA SER A 157 0.15 0.23 2.11
C SER A 157 -0.58 1.08 3.16
N VAL A 158 -1.50 1.94 2.73
CA VAL A 158 -2.37 2.72 3.63
C VAL A 158 -3.37 1.81 4.33
N ILE A 159 -3.91 0.84 3.58
CA ILE A 159 -4.86 -0.16 4.08
C ILE A 159 -4.18 -1.08 5.10
N ALA A 160 -3.03 -1.66 4.75
CA ALA A 160 -2.21 -2.51 5.62
C ALA A 160 -1.77 -1.77 6.88
N GLY A 161 -1.30 -0.52 6.74
CA GLY A 161 -0.88 0.30 7.88
C GLY A 161 -2.02 0.60 8.85
N TYR A 162 -3.24 0.83 8.34
CA TYR A 162 -4.42 0.99 9.17
C TYR A 162 -4.74 -0.29 9.95
N VAL A 163 -4.81 -1.45 9.29
CA VAL A 163 -5.05 -2.73 9.98
C VAL A 163 -3.98 -3.00 11.04
N ALA A 164 -2.70 -2.70 10.76
CA ALA A 164 -1.61 -2.84 11.73
C ALA A 164 -1.75 -1.95 12.98
N SER A 165 -2.54 -0.87 12.89
CA SER A 165 -2.83 0.03 14.01
C SER A 165 -4.02 -0.45 14.85
N GLU A 166 -4.90 -1.26 14.26
CA GLU A 166 -6.17 -1.70 14.84
C GLU A 166 -6.16 -3.18 15.27
N ARG A 167 -5.18 -3.97 14.83
CA ARG A 167 -5.11 -5.42 15.05
C ARG A 167 -3.70 -5.89 15.39
N PRO A 168 -3.56 -6.96 16.20
CA PRO A 168 -2.26 -7.53 16.53
C PRO A 168 -1.70 -8.28 15.32
N VAL A 169 -0.71 -7.68 14.64
CA VAL A 169 -0.08 -8.30 13.46
C VAL A 169 1.33 -8.78 13.79
N GLY A 170 1.74 -9.89 13.17
CA GLY A 170 3.07 -10.46 13.34
C GLY A 170 4.14 -9.57 12.73
N ALA A 171 3.89 -9.05 11.52
CA ALA A 171 4.77 -8.13 10.80
C ALA A 171 4.00 -7.23 9.83
N LEU A 172 4.65 -6.16 9.39
CA LEU A 172 4.15 -5.23 8.38
C LEU A 172 5.17 -5.06 7.25
N VAL A 173 4.69 -5.14 6.01
CA VAL A 173 5.43 -4.85 4.78
C VAL A 173 4.76 -3.66 4.08
N LEU A 174 5.51 -2.58 3.93
CA LEU A 174 5.09 -1.37 3.21
C LEU A 174 5.87 -1.29 1.90
N GLU A 175 5.21 -1.59 0.78
CA GLU A 175 5.79 -1.57 -0.55
C GLU A 175 5.30 -0.35 -1.35
N GLY A 176 6.21 0.43 -1.93
CA GLY A 176 5.85 1.61 -2.73
C GLY A 176 4.94 2.56 -1.93
N SER A 177 5.27 2.76 -0.66
CA SER A 177 4.40 3.43 0.30
C SER A 177 4.60 4.94 0.32
N ILE A 178 3.56 5.66 0.78
CA ILE A 178 3.63 7.08 1.11
C ILE A 178 3.84 7.26 2.61
N THR A 179 4.35 8.41 3.03
CA THR A 179 4.32 8.82 4.45
C THR A 179 2.93 9.33 4.82
N ASN A 180 2.54 10.46 4.24
CA ASN A 180 1.20 11.03 4.29
C ASN A 180 0.91 11.74 2.96
N VAL A 181 -0.34 12.08 2.71
CA VAL A 181 -0.77 12.66 1.43
C VAL A 181 -0.07 14.00 1.18
N GLN A 182 0.10 14.84 2.20
CA GLN A 182 0.74 16.15 2.07
C GLN A 182 2.21 16.03 1.63
N GLN A 183 3.00 15.18 2.28
CA GLN A 183 4.40 14.98 1.96
C GLN A 183 4.54 14.31 0.59
N MET A 184 3.71 13.31 0.28
CA MET A 184 3.66 12.69 -1.05
C MET A 184 3.44 13.74 -2.14
N THR A 185 2.42 14.59 -2.01
CA THR A 185 2.14 15.61 -3.03
C THR A 185 3.25 16.66 -3.11
N SER A 186 3.83 17.06 -1.98
CA SER A 186 4.98 17.98 -1.93
C SER A 186 6.20 17.44 -2.68
N GLN A 187 6.44 16.12 -2.70
CA GLN A 187 7.52 15.51 -3.48
C GLN A 187 7.27 15.53 -4.99
N ARG A 188 6.00 15.60 -5.42
CA ARG A 188 5.63 15.64 -6.84
C ARG A 188 5.54 17.05 -7.42
N ILE A 189 5.34 18.06 -6.59
CA ILE A 189 5.25 19.45 -7.04
C ILE A 189 6.65 20.07 -7.14
N PRO A 190 7.04 20.61 -8.31
CA PRO A 190 8.32 21.31 -8.46
C PRO A 190 8.45 22.44 -7.45
N TRP A 191 9.64 22.59 -6.85
CA TRP A 191 9.87 23.52 -5.74
C TRP A 191 9.49 24.97 -6.05
N PHE A 192 9.62 25.40 -7.30
CA PHE A 192 9.28 26.75 -7.76
C PHE A 192 7.77 26.98 -7.95
N VAL A 193 6.96 25.92 -8.02
CA VAL A 193 5.49 26.00 -8.09
C VAL A 193 4.85 26.10 -6.71
N LYS A 194 5.51 25.55 -5.68
CA LYS A 194 4.99 25.47 -4.30
C LYS A 194 4.51 26.81 -3.72
N PRO A 195 5.18 27.96 -3.93
CA PRO A 195 4.71 29.24 -3.40
C PRO A 195 3.39 29.76 -4.02
N PHE A 196 2.94 29.17 -5.14
CA PHE A 196 1.81 29.65 -5.94
C PHE A 196 0.60 28.71 -5.93
N VAL A 197 0.71 27.57 -5.23
CA VAL A 197 -0.35 26.54 -5.19
C VAL A 197 -0.60 26.14 -3.74
N GLU A 198 -1.84 26.26 -3.31
CA GLU A 198 -2.32 25.73 -2.04
C GLU A 198 -3.16 24.49 -2.30
N LEU A 199 -2.91 23.42 -1.54
CA LEU A 199 -3.63 22.15 -1.69
C LEU A 199 -4.48 21.90 -0.46
N ASN A 200 -5.79 21.77 -0.68
CA ASN A 200 -6.74 21.38 0.35
C ASN A 200 -7.16 19.93 0.10
N PHE A 201 -6.76 19.03 1.01
CA PHE A 201 -7.14 17.63 0.96
C PHE A 201 -8.46 17.41 1.73
N SER A 202 -9.28 16.47 1.27
CA SER A 202 -10.46 16.06 2.04
C SER A 202 -10.06 15.47 3.40
N ASP A 203 -10.98 15.47 4.38
CA ASP A 203 -10.72 14.98 5.73
C ASP A 203 -10.33 13.49 5.75
N GLU A 204 -10.80 12.69 4.80
CA GLU A 204 -10.43 11.28 4.62
C GLU A 204 -8.97 11.14 4.23
N LEU A 205 -8.51 11.94 3.25
CA LEU A 205 -7.13 11.94 2.78
C LEU A 205 -6.18 12.56 3.81
N ALA A 206 -6.61 13.59 4.53
CA ALA A 206 -5.82 14.21 5.59
C ALA A 206 -5.53 13.25 6.74
N ARG A 207 -6.37 12.21 6.94
CA ARG A 207 -6.19 11.15 7.93
C ARG A 207 -5.29 10.00 7.45
N VAL A 208 -4.81 10.01 6.22
CA VAL A 208 -3.86 9.01 5.71
C VAL A 208 -2.44 9.37 6.14
N ASP A 209 -1.89 8.58 7.06
CA ASP A 209 -0.60 8.86 7.69
C ASP A 209 0.12 7.58 8.14
N ASN A 210 0.83 6.94 7.21
CA ASN A 210 1.69 5.80 7.50
C ASN A 210 2.92 6.20 8.33
N LEU A 211 3.27 7.49 8.40
CA LEU A 211 4.34 7.95 9.28
C LEU A 211 3.94 7.72 10.74
N LYS A 212 2.72 8.10 11.11
CA LYS A 212 2.17 7.78 12.45
C LYS A 212 2.11 6.28 12.72
N VAL A 213 1.72 5.47 11.71
CA VAL A 213 1.70 4.01 11.85
C VAL A 213 3.08 3.48 12.23
N VAL A 214 4.13 3.85 11.49
CA VAL A 214 5.49 3.34 11.79
C VAL A 214 6.07 3.92 13.09
N GLU A 215 5.62 5.10 13.50
CA GLU A 215 5.97 5.75 14.78
C GLU A 215 5.29 5.08 15.99
N SER A 216 4.30 4.22 15.81
CA SER A 216 3.73 3.41 16.89
C SER A 216 3.96 1.91 16.74
N PHE A 217 4.24 1.43 15.52
CA PHE A 217 4.39 0.01 15.22
C PHE A 217 5.74 -0.55 15.69
N THR A 218 5.70 -1.60 16.50
CA THR A 218 6.90 -2.17 17.16
C THR A 218 7.30 -3.57 16.67
N ALA A 219 6.41 -4.28 15.97
CA ALA A 219 6.71 -5.61 15.41
C ALA A 219 7.63 -5.50 14.17
N PRO A 220 8.16 -6.62 13.64
CA PRO A 220 8.99 -6.61 12.44
C PRO A 220 8.38 -5.79 11.28
N LEU A 221 9.20 -4.91 10.70
CA LEU A 221 8.80 -3.99 9.64
C LEU A 221 9.75 -4.13 8.44
N LEU A 222 9.21 -4.32 7.25
CA LEU A 222 9.95 -4.27 6.00
C LEU A 222 9.38 -3.17 5.11
N ILE A 223 10.22 -2.23 4.71
CA ILE A 223 9.87 -1.18 3.76
C ILE A 223 10.56 -1.48 2.43
N ILE A 224 9.81 -1.56 1.35
CA ILE A 224 10.30 -1.88 0.00
C ILE A 224 9.93 -0.75 -0.95
N THR A 225 10.86 -0.30 -1.79
CA THR A 225 10.57 0.68 -2.85
C THR A 225 11.52 0.48 -4.03
N GLY A 226 11.08 0.79 -5.25
CA GLY A 226 11.97 0.81 -6.41
C GLY A 226 12.85 2.06 -6.40
N GLU A 227 14.13 1.94 -6.74
CA GLU A 227 15.07 3.07 -6.86
C GLU A 227 14.57 4.16 -7.81
N ASP A 228 13.91 3.75 -8.90
CA ASP A 228 13.38 4.61 -9.95
C ASP A 228 11.85 4.79 -9.82
N ASP A 229 11.30 4.64 -8.61
CA ASP A 229 9.89 4.88 -8.35
C ASP A 229 9.58 6.38 -8.41
N THR A 230 8.82 6.80 -9.43
CA THR A 230 8.38 8.19 -9.59
C THR A 230 7.00 8.46 -8.99
N GLN A 231 6.27 7.42 -8.59
CA GLN A 231 4.96 7.56 -7.97
C GLN A 231 5.10 7.75 -6.47
N THR A 232 5.88 6.92 -5.81
CA THR A 232 6.22 7.02 -4.39
C THR A 232 7.73 7.04 -4.24
N PRO A 233 8.36 8.21 -4.43
CA PRO A 233 9.82 8.31 -4.51
C PRO A 233 10.52 7.73 -3.28
N PRO A 234 11.74 7.14 -3.43
CA PRO A 234 12.45 6.46 -2.35
C PRO A 234 12.61 7.26 -1.07
N VAL A 235 12.70 8.60 -1.17
CA VAL A 235 12.76 9.51 -0.02
C VAL A 235 11.60 9.31 0.97
N LEU A 236 10.42 8.89 0.51
CA LEU A 236 9.28 8.58 1.38
C LEU A 236 9.52 7.30 2.18
N ALA A 237 10.04 6.25 1.52
CA ALA A 237 10.42 5.00 2.16
C ALA A 237 11.56 5.20 3.17
N GLU A 238 12.56 6.01 2.81
CA GLU A 238 13.62 6.42 3.73
C GLU A 238 13.05 7.16 4.93
N THR A 239 12.13 8.11 4.73
CA THR A 239 11.49 8.85 5.84
C THR A 239 10.78 7.88 6.80
N LEU A 240 9.95 6.98 6.26
CA LEU A 240 9.28 5.93 7.06
C LEU A 240 10.29 5.11 7.85
N TYR A 241 11.37 4.66 7.21
CA TYR A 241 12.40 3.86 7.87
C TYR A 241 13.10 4.60 9.01
N HIS A 242 13.44 5.88 8.82
CA HIS A 242 14.12 6.66 9.86
C HIS A 242 13.23 6.88 11.08
N HIS A 243 11.93 7.13 10.88
CA HIS A 243 10.96 7.40 11.94
C HIS A 243 10.38 6.13 12.59
N ALA A 244 10.49 4.97 11.94
CA ALA A 244 9.95 3.73 12.46
C ALA A 244 10.53 3.35 13.84
N LEU A 245 9.65 3.03 14.81
CA LEU A 245 10.04 2.61 16.16
C LEU A 245 10.41 1.13 16.26
N SER A 246 9.96 0.30 15.31
CA SER A 246 10.31 -1.12 15.25
C SER A 246 11.83 -1.31 15.32
N LYS A 247 12.27 -2.16 16.27
CA LYS A 247 13.68 -2.54 16.42
C LYS A 247 14.12 -3.54 15.36
N GLN A 248 13.15 -4.23 14.76
CA GLN A 248 13.33 -5.20 13.69
C GLN A 248 12.84 -4.61 12.37
N LYS A 249 13.42 -3.45 11.99
CA LYS A 249 13.09 -2.76 10.75
C LYS A 249 14.11 -3.02 9.65
N GLN A 250 13.63 -3.05 8.42
CA GLN A 250 14.43 -3.21 7.20
C GLN A 250 13.98 -2.18 6.16
N LEU A 251 14.93 -1.67 5.38
CA LEU A 251 14.67 -0.88 4.18
C LEU A 251 15.34 -1.55 2.99
N TYR A 252 14.56 -1.82 1.95
CA TYR A 252 15.04 -2.38 0.71
C TYR A 252 14.68 -1.45 -0.46
N ILE A 253 15.67 -0.66 -0.89
CA ILE A 253 15.59 0.12 -2.13
C ILE A 253 16.08 -0.78 -3.27
N VAL A 254 15.18 -1.09 -4.20
CA VAL A 254 15.41 -2.09 -5.24
C VAL A 254 15.98 -1.41 -6.49
N LYS A 255 17.26 -1.68 -6.76
CA LYS A 255 18.02 -1.04 -7.83
C LYS A 255 17.35 -1.20 -9.21
N GLY A 256 17.21 -0.11 -9.94
CA GLY A 256 16.63 -0.08 -11.29
C GLY A 256 15.17 -0.53 -11.40
N LYS A 257 14.43 -0.61 -10.28
CA LYS A 257 13.00 -0.97 -10.27
C LYS A 257 12.15 0.29 -10.12
N HIS A 258 10.93 0.19 -10.62
CA HIS A 258 9.91 1.23 -10.59
C HIS A 258 8.77 0.80 -9.65
N HIS A 259 7.73 1.65 -9.55
CA HIS A 259 6.60 1.48 -8.63
C HIS A 259 5.89 0.11 -8.68
N GLY A 260 5.86 -0.53 -9.86
CA GLY A 260 5.05 -1.73 -10.10
C GLY A 260 5.85 -3.02 -10.25
N ASN A 261 7.16 -3.03 -9.96
CA ASN A 261 7.98 -4.24 -10.11
C ASN A 261 9.05 -4.40 -9.02
N ALA A 262 8.90 -3.73 -7.87
CA ALA A 262 9.87 -3.78 -6.77
C ALA A 262 10.05 -5.20 -6.22
N LEU A 263 9.01 -6.04 -6.25
CA LEU A 263 9.09 -7.45 -5.83
C LEU A 263 10.05 -8.29 -6.69
N THR A 264 10.34 -7.89 -7.92
CA THR A 264 11.26 -8.62 -8.81
C THR A 264 12.74 -8.33 -8.51
N GLY A 265 13.04 -7.81 -7.32
CA GLY A 265 14.39 -7.54 -6.84
C GLY A 265 15.12 -8.80 -6.39
N ASP A 266 16.40 -8.90 -6.73
CA ASP A 266 17.28 -10.05 -6.44
C ASP A 266 17.41 -10.39 -4.95
N LYS A 267 17.29 -9.40 -4.05
CA LYS A 267 17.36 -9.59 -2.60
C LYS A 267 16.00 -9.70 -1.91
N LEU A 268 14.89 -9.75 -2.63
CA LEU A 268 13.57 -9.85 -2.00
C LEU A 268 13.50 -11.07 -1.06
N GLN A 269 13.95 -12.22 -1.55
CA GLN A 269 13.94 -13.48 -0.78
C GLN A 269 14.67 -13.34 0.55
N LEU A 270 15.84 -12.72 0.55
CA LEU A 270 16.64 -12.50 1.76
C LEU A 270 15.89 -11.63 2.78
N HIS A 271 15.28 -10.53 2.33
CA HIS A 271 14.55 -9.61 3.21
C HIS A 271 13.30 -10.26 3.81
N TYR A 272 12.55 -11.02 3.01
CA TYR A 272 11.34 -11.68 3.43
C TYR A 272 11.62 -12.87 4.36
N GLN A 273 12.62 -13.70 4.08
CA GLN A 273 13.04 -14.78 4.97
C GLN A 273 13.52 -14.25 6.33
N ARG A 274 14.23 -13.11 6.34
CA ARG A 274 14.60 -12.43 7.59
C ARG A 274 13.36 -11.98 8.36
N LEU A 275 12.35 -11.42 7.67
CA LEU A 275 11.09 -11.02 8.28
C LEU A 275 10.37 -12.21 8.92
N VAL A 276 10.22 -13.32 8.18
CA VAL A 276 9.58 -14.55 8.66
C VAL A 276 10.33 -15.13 9.85
N LYS A 277 11.68 -15.14 9.84
CA LYS A 277 12.47 -15.60 10.99
C LYS A 277 12.18 -14.79 12.26
N GLN A 278 12.04 -13.48 12.15
CA GLN A 278 11.77 -12.59 13.28
C GLN A 278 10.39 -12.85 13.94
N LEU A 279 9.43 -13.42 13.20
CA LEU A 279 8.13 -13.83 13.76
C LEU A 279 8.27 -14.95 14.79
N ASN A 280 9.21 -15.86 14.57
CA ASN A 280 9.43 -17.04 15.41
C ASN A 280 10.27 -16.72 16.66
N GLU A 281 11.13 -15.71 16.60
CA GLU A 281 11.96 -15.26 17.74
C GLU A 281 11.14 -14.62 18.88
N LYS A 282 9.91 -14.16 18.61
CA LYS A 282 8.98 -13.64 19.64
C LYS A 282 8.36 -14.73 20.53
N LYS A 283 8.45 -16.01 20.14
CA LYS A 283 7.86 -17.14 20.86
C LYS A 283 8.82 -17.79 21.88
N SER A 284 10.08 -17.34 21.95
CA SER A 284 11.14 -17.84 22.84
C SER A 284 11.54 -16.81 23.88
#